data_AF-A0A7J7U6D3-F1
#
_entry.id   AF-A0A7J7U6D3-F1
#
_cell.length_a   1.000
_cell.length_b   1.000
_cell.length_c   1.000
_cell.angle_alpha   90.00
_cell.angle_beta   90.00
_cell.angle_gamma   90.00
#
_symmetry.space_group_name_H-M   'P 1'
#
loop_
_entity.id
_entity.type
_entity.pdbx_description
1 polymer ?
#
loop_
_entity_poly.entity_id
_entity_poly.type
_entity_poly.pdbx_seq_one_letter_code
_entity_poly.pdbx_strand_id
1 'polypeptide(L)'
;MLQFSTAQETTDWLSAVATNIHDLMLQRLKMANKCCSPRDQVVHMGWVNERLEDADCSPTFTPKFLALKGSSVCVFSSPPPPPP
;
A
#
# COMPACT_ATOMS: atom_id res chain seq x y z
N MET A 1 -11.57 -6.96 -19.33
CA MET A 1 -10.97 -5.61 -19.44
C MET A 1 -12.13 -4.61 -19.45
N LEU A 2 -12.12 -3.60 -18.60
CA LEU A 2 -13.15 -2.55 -18.62
C LEU A 2 -12.89 -1.62 -19.81
N GLN A 3 -13.94 -1.25 -20.55
CA GLN A 3 -13.86 -0.32 -21.67
C GLN A 3 -14.59 0.98 -21.29
N PHE A 4 -14.00 2.11 -21.64
CA PHE A 4 -14.54 3.45 -21.39
C PHE A 4 -14.60 4.21 -22.71
N SER A 5 -15.53 5.14 -22.83
CA SER A 5 -15.77 5.87 -24.08
C SER A 5 -14.72 6.95 -24.31
N THR A 6 -14.14 7.47 -23.22
CA THR A 6 -13.08 8.50 -23.27
C THR A 6 -11.95 8.23 -22.27
N ALA A 7 -10.78 8.83 -22.54
CA ALA A 7 -9.64 8.81 -21.60
C ALA A 7 -9.96 9.53 -20.28
N GLN A 8 -10.82 10.55 -20.33
CA GLN A 8 -11.26 11.28 -19.13
C GLN A 8 -12.09 10.38 -18.22
N GLU A 9 -13.12 9.70 -18.76
CA GLU A 9 -13.92 8.74 -18.00
C GLU A 9 -13.06 7.63 -17.37
N THR A 10 -12.05 7.15 -18.10
CA THR A 10 -11.11 6.15 -17.58
C THR A 10 -10.34 6.70 -16.38
N THR A 11 -9.82 7.93 -16.50
CA THR A 11 -9.02 8.59 -15.46
C THR A 11 -9.86 8.89 -14.23
N ASP A 12 -11.09 9.39 -14.42
CA ASP A 12 -12.02 9.69 -13.33
C ASP A 12 -12.42 8.41 -12.60
N TRP A 13 -12.71 7.34 -13.34
CA TRP A 13 -13.03 6.04 -12.74
C TRP A 13 -11.84 5.48 -11.96
N LEU A 14 -10.64 5.48 -12.53
CA LEU A 14 -9.42 5.01 -11.85
C LEU A 14 -9.14 5.83 -10.58
N SER A 15 -9.33 7.14 -10.64
CA SER A 15 -9.13 8.04 -9.49
C SER A 15 -10.17 7.78 -8.39
N ALA A 16 -11.44 7.57 -8.76
CA ALA A 16 -12.49 7.21 -7.82
C ALA A 16 -12.23 5.86 -7.16
N VAL A 17 -11.79 4.85 -7.92
CA VAL A 17 -11.40 3.54 -7.40
C VAL A 17 -10.19 3.66 -6.45
N ALA A 18 -9.15 4.40 -6.84
CA ALA A 18 -7.98 4.60 -6.00
C ALA A 18 -8.33 5.29 -4.68
N THR A 19 -9.18 6.33 -4.74
CA THR A 19 -9.69 7.04 -3.55
C THR A 19 -10.48 6.09 -2.65
N ASN A 20 -11.41 5.31 -3.21
CA ASN A 20 -12.21 4.36 -2.44
C ASN A 20 -11.35 3.30 -1.73
N ILE A 21 -10.33 2.76 -2.43
CA ILE A 21 -9.39 1.79 -1.85
C ILE A 21 -8.62 2.44 -0.69
N HIS A 22 -8.12 3.66 -0.89
CA HIS A 22 -7.38 4.40 0.12
C HIS A 22 -8.23 4.69 1.36
N ASP A 23 -9.46 5.16 1.18
CA ASP A 23 -10.37 5.48 2.28
C ASP A 23 -10.76 4.23 3.09
N LEU A 24 -11.07 3.12 2.42
CA LEU A 24 -11.32 1.84 3.09
C LEU A 24 -10.09 1.36 3.86
N MET A 25 -8.90 1.52 3.30
CA MET A 25 -7.64 1.17 3.97
C MET A 25 -7.44 2.01 5.23
N LEU A 26 -7.62 3.33 5.16
CA LEU A 26 -7.54 4.22 6.31
C LEU A 26 -8.57 3.88 7.39
N GLN A 27 -9.81 3.59 7.01
CA GLN A 27 -10.84 3.16 7.94
C GLN A 27 -10.46 1.84 8.65
N ARG A 28 -9.93 0.87 7.92
CA ARG A 28 -9.45 -0.40 8.47
C ARG A 28 -8.29 -0.19 9.44
N LEU A 29 -7.32 0.64 9.09
CA LEU A 29 -6.21 1.01 9.98
C LEU A 29 -6.71 1.67 11.25
N LYS A 30 -7.62 2.64 11.13
CA LYS A 30 -8.21 3.33 12.29
C LYS A 30 -8.90 2.35 13.23
N MET A 31 -9.64 1.37 12.69
CA MET A 31 -10.29 0.33 13.50
C MET A 31 -9.28 -0.60 14.16
N ALA A 32 -8.27 -1.09 13.43
CA ALA A 32 -7.24 -1.97 13.97
C ALA A 32 -6.41 -1.29 15.06
N ASN A 33 -6.09 -0.01 14.89
CA ASN A 33 -5.28 0.77 15.82
C ASN A 33 -6.02 1.16 17.12
N LYS A 34 -7.35 1.03 17.19
CA LYS A 34 -8.15 1.49 18.36
C LYS A 34 -7.66 0.93 19.70
N CYS A 35 -7.20 -0.32 19.70
CA CYS A 35 -6.74 -1.00 20.91
C CYS A 35 -5.21 -1.07 21.02
N CYS A 36 -4.48 -0.44 20.09
CA CYS A 36 -3.03 -0.48 20.04
C CYS A 36 -2.42 0.74 20.75
N SER A 37 -1.31 0.51 21.46
CA SER A 37 -0.48 1.61 21.96
C SER A 37 0.05 2.45 20.79
N PRO A 38 0.39 3.74 20.95
CA PRO A 38 0.94 4.55 19.86
C PRO A 38 2.18 3.94 19.18
N ARG A 39 2.99 3.19 19.94
CA ARG A 39 4.15 2.46 19.41
C ARG A 39 3.73 1.32 18.49
N ASP A 40 2.53 0.77 18.69
CA ASP A 40 2.02 -0.38 17.97
C ASP A 40 1.08 -0.05 16.81
N GLN A 41 0.72 1.22 16.64
CA GLN A 41 -0.20 1.65 15.59
C GLN A 41 0.46 1.66 14.22
N VAL A 42 -0.22 1.09 13.22
CA VAL A 42 0.18 1.18 11.82
C VAL A 42 -0.35 2.48 11.25
N VAL A 43 0.54 3.38 10.86
CA VAL A 43 0.17 4.71 10.34
C VAL A 43 0.08 4.73 8.81
N HIS A 44 0.91 3.94 8.14
CA HIS A 44 0.91 3.80 6.69
C HIS A 44 1.25 2.35 6.32
N MET A 45 0.64 1.85 5.24
CA MET A 45 1.01 0.59 4.63
C MET A 45 0.67 0.58 3.15
N GLY A 46 1.39 -0.19 2.35
CA GLY A 46 1.13 -0.30 0.92
C GLY A 46 2.25 -0.96 0.14
N TRP A 47 2.02 -1.12 -1.16
CA TRP A 47 3.02 -1.62 -2.09
C TRP A 47 4.02 -0.53 -2.46
N VAL A 48 5.30 -0.89 -2.44
CA VAL A 48 6.42 -0.06 -2.88
C VAL A 48 7.31 -0.87 -3.82
N ASN A 49 8.14 -0.20 -4.62
CA ASN A 49 9.15 -0.85 -5.44
C ASN A 49 10.53 -0.65 -4.82
N GLU A 50 11.13 -1.74 -4.35
CA GLU A 50 12.52 -1.74 -3.89
C GLU A 50 13.44 -1.82 -5.11
N ARG A 51 14.40 -0.89 -5.18
CA ARG A 51 15.45 -0.90 -6.21
C ARG A 51 16.58 -1.80 -5.73
N LEU A 52 16.90 -2.84 -6.50
CA LEU A 52 18.08 -3.65 -6.30
C LEU A 52 19.23 -3.01 -7.10
N GLU A 53 20.25 -2.51 -6.40
CA GLU A 53 21.48 -2.05 -7.04
C GLU A 53 22.38 -3.26 -7.29
N ASP A 54 22.26 -3.83 -8.48
CA ASP A 54 23.29 -4.73 -9.01
C ASP A 54 24.29 -3.90 -9.80
N ALA A 55 25.59 -4.05 -9.50
CA ALA A 55 26.64 -3.15 -9.95
C ALA A 55 26.81 -3.09 -11.49
N ASP A 56 26.27 -4.08 -12.22
CA ASP A 56 26.54 -4.30 -13.64
C ASP A 56 25.27 -4.37 -14.53
N CYS A 57 24.06 -4.16 -13.98
CA CYS A 57 22.80 -4.31 -14.71
C CYS A 57 21.85 -3.11 -14.55
N SER A 58 20.90 -2.97 -15.49
CA SER A 58 19.79 -2.01 -15.36
C SER A 58 19.08 -2.23 -14.01
N PRO A 59 18.74 -1.15 -13.27
CA PRO A 59 18.16 -1.30 -11.94
C PRO A 59 16.88 -2.13 -12.01
N THR A 60 16.86 -3.24 -11.27
CA THR A 60 15.66 -4.07 -11.15
C THR A 60 14.81 -3.57 -9.99
N PHE A 61 13.51 -3.47 -10.21
CA PHE A 61 12.54 -3.05 -9.20
C PHE A 61 11.70 -4.25 -8.80
N THR A 62 11.71 -4.56 -7.50
CA THR A 62 10.91 -5.66 -6.95
C THR A 62 9.79 -5.08 -6.09
N PRO A 63 8.52 -5.47 -6.31
CA PRO A 63 7.43 -5.03 -5.46
C PRO A 63 7.58 -5.62 -4.05
N LYS A 64 7.45 -4.77 -3.04
CA LYS A 64 7.46 -5.12 -1.61
C LYS A 64 6.25 -4.49 -0.93
N PHE A 65 5.73 -5.16 0.10
CA PHE A 65 4.72 -4.58 0.97
C PHE A 65 5.39 -3.94 2.18
N LEU A 66 5.12 -2.66 2.42
CA LEU A 66 5.70 -1.90 3.51
C LEU A 66 4.61 -1.55 4.53
N ALA A 67 4.94 -1.60 5.81
CA ALA A 67 4.12 -1.07 6.89
C ALA A 67 4.96 -0.22 7.84
N LEU A 68 4.49 0.99 8.14
CA LEU A 68 5.07 1.89 9.14
C LEU A 68 4.27 1.74 10.44
N LYS A 69 4.91 1.19 11.47
CA LYS A 69 4.34 0.91 12.80
C LYS A 69 5.06 1.76 13.84
N GLY A 70 4.40 2.80 14.35
CA GLY A 70 5.05 3.80 15.19
C GLY A 70 6.29 4.40 14.50
N SER A 71 7.48 4.18 15.08
CA SER A 71 8.77 4.58 14.51
C SER A 71 9.53 3.45 13.80
N SER A 72 8.89 2.30 13.58
CA SER A 72 9.50 1.12 12.97
C SER A 72 8.95 0.88 11.57
N VAL A 73 9.82 0.57 10.61
CA VAL A 73 9.45 0.18 9.25
C VAL A 73 9.56 -1.34 9.12
N CYS A 74 8.48 -1.97 8.68
CA CYS A 74 8.44 -3.39 8.37
C CYS A 74 8.29 -3.58 6.86
N VAL A 75 9.10 -4.46 6.27
CA VAL A 75 9.08 -4.77 4.83
C VAL A 75 8.81 -6.26 4.65
N PHE A 76 7.89 -6.59 3.75
CA PHE A 76 7.43 -7.94 3.49
C PHE A 76 7.42 -8.22 1.98
N SER A 77 7.58 -9.48 1.58
CA SER A 77 7.44 -9.89 0.17
C SER A 77 5.97 -9.94 -0.29
N SER A 78 5.03 -10.07 0.65
CA SER A 78 3.58 -10.04 0.43
C SER A 78 2.88 -9.43 1.65
N PRO A 79 1.62 -8.95 1.53
CA PRO A 79 0.87 -8.46 2.69
C PRO A 79 0.78 -9.54 3.77
N PRO A 80 0.93 -9.19 5.05
CA PRO A 80 0.78 -10.16 6.14
C PRO A 80 -0.66 -10.69 6.19
N PRO A 81 -0.85 -11.96 6.59
CA PRO A 81 -2.18 -12.50 6.76
C PRO A 81 -2.96 -11.72 7.83
N PRO A 82 -4.30 -11.67 7.75
CA PRO A 82 -5.12 -11.07 8.80
C PRO A 82 -4.83 -11.79 10.14
N PRO A 83 -4.90 -11.06 11.28
CA PRO A 83 -4.78 -11.69 12.58
C PRO A 83 -5.89 -12.74 12.77
N PRO A 84 -5.62 -13.82 13.53
CA PRO A 84 -6.59 -14.87 13.82
C PRO A 84 -7.80 -14.36 14.61
#